data_AF-A0A7K0X5E4-F1
#
_entry.id   AF-A0A7K0X5E4-F1
#
_cell.length_a   1.000
_cell.length_b   1.000
_cell.length_c   1.000
_cell.angle_alpha   90.00
_cell.angle_beta   90.00
_cell.angle_gamma   90.00
#
_symmetry.space_group_name_H-M   'P 1'
#
loop_
_entity.id
_entity.type
_entity.pdbx_description
1 polymer ?
#
loop_
_entity_poly.entity_id
_entity_poly.type
_entity_poly.pdbx_seq_one_letter_code
_entity_poly.pdbx_strand_id
1 'polypeptide(L)'
;EVAAPAASGGGVATAVADAAPPPTATGPGGHTQRLLTVVKAGSIQDLKATPVDKVHTWPHLLAVEFVAALAITVFTLIFSIFVNAPLLELANLNQTPNPSKAPWYFLGLQELLTMFHPMVAGVTIPGMGIFLLILSPYIDKNPSNKPEDRKFAISLFTVQMMFWAVLVIIGSFFRGPGFNFVAPWTGGMFFEL
;
A
#
# COMPACT_ATOMS: atom_id res chain seq x y z
N GLU A 1 -65.36 -74.64 -51.38
CA GLU A 1 -64.59 -75.23 -52.49
C GLU A 1 -63.11 -75.02 -52.20
N VAL A 2 -62.34 -76.13 -52.13
CA VAL A 2 -60.86 -76.22 -52.31
C VAL A 2 -59.99 -75.55 -51.22
N ALA A 3 -58.91 -76.10 -50.66
CA ALA A 3 -58.25 -77.41 -50.60
C ALA A 3 -57.15 -77.33 -49.50
N ALA A 4 -56.74 -78.47 -48.93
CA ALA A 4 -55.50 -78.67 -48.17
C ALA A 4 -54.26 -78.59 -49.12
N PRO A 5 -52.95 -78.63 -48.71
CA PRO A 5 -52.31 -79.16 -47.49
C PRO A 5 -51.22 -78.23 -46.86
N ALA A 6 -50.83 -78.35 -45.58
CA ALA A 6 -49.85 -79.24 -44.95
C ALA A 6 -48.41 -79.27 -45.52
N ALA A 7 -47.45 -78.87 -44.66
CA ALA A 7 -46.02 -79.26 -44.53
C ALA A 7 -45.17 -78.02 -44.17
N SER A 8 -44.10 -78.03 -43.35
CA SER A 8 -43.56 -78.87 -42.28
C SER A 8 -42.17 -78.30 -41.98
N GLY A 9 -41.72 -78.32 -40.73
CA GLY A 9 -40.33 -78.07 -40.34
C GLY A 9 -40.10 -76.66 -39.82
N GLY A 10 -39.45 -76.43 -38.71
CA GLY A 10 -38.72 -77.28 -37.78
C GLY A 10 -38.26 -76.34 -36.66
N GLY A 11 -38.34 -76.81 -35.42
CA GLY A 11 -38.37 -75.94 -34.24
C GLY A 11 -37.09 -75.16 -33.93
N VAL A 12 -37.25 -74.21 -33.01
CA VAL A 12 -36.21 -73.80 -32.07
C VAL A 12 -36.90 -73.55 -30.73
N ALA A 13 -36.54 -74.34 -29.72
CA ALA A 13 -36.83 -74.05 -28.33
C ALA A 13 -35.83 -72.99 -27.83
N THR A 14 -36.29 -72.00 -27.08
CA THR A 14 -35.43 -71.25 -26.17
C THR A 14 -36.18 -71.03 -24.87
N ALA A 15 -35.63 -71.62 -23.81
CA ALA A 15 -36.09 -71.56 -22.44
C ALA A 15 -36.06 -70.12 -21.90
N VAL A 16 -37.02 -69.83 -21.01
CA VAL A 16 -37.04 -68.63 -20.18
C VAL A 16 -35.90 -68.78 -19.17
N ALA A 17 -34.91 -67.89 -19.23
CA ALA A 17 -33.92 -67.73 -18.16
C ALA A 17 -34.31 -66.50 -17.33
N ASP A 18 -34.46 -66.70 -16.02
CA ASP A 18 -34.75 -65.67 -15.04
C ASP A 18 -33.79 -64.47 -15.15
N ALA A 19 -34.36 -63.26 -15.07
CA ALA A 19 -33.63 -62.02 -15.08
C ALA A 19 -32.77 -61.88 -13.80
N ALA A 20 -31.45 -61.76 -13.98
CA ALA A 20 -30.53 -61.49 -12.89
C ALA A 20 -30.78 -60.11 -12.25
N PRO A 21 -30.58 -59.94 -10.92
CA PRO A 21 -30.80 -58.66 -10.26
C PRO A 21 -29.74 -57.61 -10.68
N PRO A 22 -30.05 -56.31 -10.61
CA PRO A 22 -29.10 -55.24 -10.96
C PRO A 22 -27.89 -55.21 -10.00
N PRO A 23 -26.68 -54.88 -10.49
CA PRO A 23 -25.48 -54.93 -9.69
C PRO A 23 -25.43 -53.79 -8.66
N THR A 24 -25.56 -54.14 -7.38
CA THR A 24 -25.32 -53.24 -6.25
C THR A 24 -23.82 -53.18 -5.96
N ALA A 25 -23.12 -52.26 -6.61
CA ALA A 25 -21.72 -51.96 -6.31
C ALA A 25 -21.63 -51.36 -4.89
N THR A 26 -21.37 -52.22 -3.92
CA THR A 26 -21.18 -51.87 -2.50
C THR A 26 -19.72 -51.50 -2.27
N GLY A 27 -19.44 -50.26 -1.86
CA GLY A 27 -18.12 -49.88 -1.37
C GLY A 27 -17.77 -50.63 -0.07
N PRO A 28 -16.49 -50.73 0.32
CA PRO A 28 -16.09 -51.47 1.51
C PRO A 28 -16.84 -50.94 2.75
N GLY A 29 -17.74 -51.75 3.31
CA GLY A 29 -18.54 -51.40 4.49
C GLY A 29 -20.06 -51.23 4.30
N GLY A 30 -20.64 -51.44 3.12
CA GLY A 30 -22.11 -51.51 3.01
C GLY A 30 -22.85 -50.18 2.89
N HIS A 31 -22.15 -49.06 2.68
CA HIS A 31 -22.77 -47.74 2.52
C HIS A 31 -22.97 -47.38 1.03
N THR A 32 -24.14 -46.85 0.67
CA THR A 32 -24.53 -46.43 -0.70
C THR A 32 -23.95 -45.08 -1.13
N GLN A 33 -23.10 -44.47 -0.31
CA GLN A 33 -22.49 -43.17 -0.59
C GLN A 33 -21.15 -43.37 -1.30
N ARG A 34 -21.05 -42.92 -2.56
CA ARG A 34 -19.78 -42.90 -3.30
C ARG A 34 -18.91 -41.76 -2.78
N LEU A 35 -18.02 -42.08 -1.83
CA LEU A 35 -17.00 -41.15 -1.32
C LEU A 35 -16.03 -40.78 -2.45
N LEU A 36 -16.35 -39.73 -3.20
CA LEU A 36 -15.55 -39.22 -4.32
C LEU A 36 -14.34 -38.40 -3.83
N THR A 37 -13.56 -38.97 -2.92
CA THR A 37 -12.46 -38.39 -2.15
C THR A 37 -12.91 -37.70 -0.87
N VAL A 38 -12.38 -38.20 0.25
CA VAL A 38 -12.36 -37.47 1.52
C VAL A 38 -11.32 -36.36 1.34
N VAL A 39 -11.78 -35.12 1.15
CA VAL A 39 -10.91 -33.96 1.28
C VAL A 39 -10.56 -33.83 2.76
N LYS A 40 -9.27 -33.97 3.08
CA LYS A 40 -8.77 -33.77 4.43
C LYS A 40 -9.14 -32.35 4.88
N ALA A 41 -10.07 -32.24 5.82
CA ALA A 41 -10.58 -30.95 6.32
C ALA A 41 -9.50 -29.99 6.87
N GLY A 42 -8.27 -30.48 7.07
CA GLY A 42 -7.13 -29.68 7.49
C GLY A 42 -6.55 -28.73 6.43
N SER A 43 -7.06 -28.69 5.19
CA SER A 43 -6.56 -27.78 4.15
C SER A 43 -7.51 -26.62 3.77
N ILE A 44 -8.72 -26.55 4.35
CA ILE A 44 -9.73 -25.53 3.99
C ILE A 44 -9.85 -24.43 5.05
N GLN A 45 -9.30 -24.64 6.24
CA GLN A 45 -9.25 -23.62 7.28
C GLN A 45 -7.86 -23.64 7.87
N ASP A 46 -7.10 -22.59 7.63
CA ASP A 46 -5.89 -22.32 8.36
C ASP A 46 -6.29 -22.01 9.82
N LEU A 47 -6.43 -23.06 10.64
CA LEU A 47 -6.96 -23.03 12.01
C LEU A 47 -5.96 -22.47 13.02
N LYS A 48 -5.13 -21.53 12.61
CA LYS A 48 -4.35 -20.71 13.52
C LYS A 48 -3.98 -19.41 12.82
N ALA A 49 -4.96 -18.50 12.79
CA ALA A 49 -4.59 -17.13 13.13
C ALA A 49 -3.83 -17.24 14.45
N THR A 50 -2.51 -17.06 14.43
CA THR A 50 -1.73 -16.79 15.63
C THR A 50 -2.57 -15.85 16.48
N PRO A 51 -2.85 -16.15 17.76
CA PRO A 51 -3.65 -15.26 18.59
C PRO A 51 -2.97 -13.90 18.60
N VAL A 52 -3.45 -13.00 17.74
CA VAL A 52 -2.99 -11.63 17.72
C VAL A 52 -3.69 -11.03 18.91
N ASP A 53 -2.91 -10.45 19.82
CA ASP A 53 -3.42 -9.74 20.98
C ASP A 53 -4.19 -8.49 20.52
N LYS A 54 -5.43 -8.72 20.10
CA LYS A 54 -6.33 -7.70 19.56
C LYS A 54 -7.21 -7.22 20.70
N VAL A 55 -6.96 -5.99 21.12
CA VAL A 55 -7.85 -5.27 22.04
C VAL A 55 -8.92 -4.53 21.25
N HIS A 56 -10.07 -4.27 21.87
CA HIS A 56 -11.09 -3.42 21.27
C HIS A 56 -10.57 -1.99 21.12
N THR A 57 -10.82 -1.40 19.94
CA THR A 57 -10.42 -0.03 19.57
C THR A 57 -10.88 0.99 20.62
N TRP A 58 -12.10 0.80 21.12
CA TRP A 58 -12.60 1.50 22.29
C TRP A 58 -12.44 0.63 23.54
N PRO A 59 -11.91 1.15 24.67
CA PRO A 59 -11.37 2.50 24.87
C PRO A 59 -9.86 2.62 24.54
N HIS A 60 -9.14 1.52 24.34
CA HIS A 60 -7.67 1.47 24.43
C HIS A 60 -6.96 2.35 23.39
N LEU A 61 -7.35 2.27 22.13
CA LEU A 61 -6.72 3.03 21.05
C LEU A 61 -7.25 4.46 21.03
N LEU A 62 -8.58 4.62 21.08
CA LEU A 62 -9.22 5.95 20.94
C LEU A 62 -8.83 6.90 22.09
N ALA A 63 -8.72 6.39 23.33
CA ALA A 63 -8.30 7.23 24.45
C ALA A 63 -6.86 7.76 24.28
N VAL A 64 -5.93 6.91 23.82
CA VAL A 64 -4.53 7.31 23.62
C VAL A 64 -4.40 8.30 22.46
N GLU A 65 -5.10 8.06 21.35
CA GLU A 65 -5.12 8.99 20.22
C GLU A 65 -5.75 10.34 20.58
N PHE A 66 -6.83 10.34 21.36
CA PHE A 66 -7.46 11.57 21.83
C PHE A 66 -6.52 12.37 22.73
N VAL A 67 -5.82 11.72 23.66
CA VAL A 67 -4.82 12.38 24.50
C VAL A 67 -3.65 12.91 23.66
N ALA A 68 -3.17 12.15 22.68
CA ALA A 68 -2.11 12.60 21.77
C ALA A 68 -2.56 13.82 20.93
N ALA A 69 -3.79 13.83 20.43
CA ALA A 69 -4.36 14.95 19.69
C ALA A 69 -4.48 16.21 20.57
N LEU A 70 -4.94 16.06 21.81
CA LEU A 70 -4.97 17.16 22.78
C LEU A 70 -3.55 17.67 23.09
N ALA A 71 -2.59 16.76 23.28
CA ALA A 71 -1.21 17.13 23.55
C ALA A 71 -0.58 17.94 22.38
N ILE A 72 -0.79 17.50 21.13
CA ILE A 72 -0.31 18.23 19.94
C ILE A 72 -1.02 19.59 19.82
N THR A 73 -2.32 19.65 20.11
CA THR A 73 -3.08 20.90 20.07
C THR A 73 -2.56 21.90 21.10
N VAL A 74 -2.39 21.47 22.36
CA VAL A 74 -1.84 22.30 23.43
C VAL A 74 -0.41 22.72 23.10
N PHE A 75 0.43 21.81 22.61
CA PHE A 75 1.79 22.14 22.18
C PHE A 75 1.79 23.24 21.10
N THR A 76 0.94 23.10 20.07
CA THR A 76 0.85 24.07 18.97
C THR A 76 0.34 25.43 19.46
N LEU A 77 -0.66 25.44 20.35
CA LEU A 77 -1.17 26.68 20.96
C LEU A 77 -0.11 27.38 21.80
N ILE A 78 0.60 26.64 22.66
CA ILE A 78 1.68 27.20 23.49
C ILE A 78 2.80 27.75 22.59
N PHE A 79 3.21 26.99 21.57
CA PHE A 79 4.22 27.43 20.61
C PHE A 79 3.82 28.72 19.90
N SER A 80 2.56 28.83 19.46
CA SER A 80 2.03 30.01 18.78
C SER A 80 1.94 31.26 19.67
N ILE A 81 1.89 31.11 21.00
CA ILE A 81 1.93 32.27 21.92
C ILE A 81 3.33 32.88 21.96
N PHE A 82 4.37 32.05 21.86
CA PHE A 82 5.76 32.49 21.97
C PHE A 82 6.40 32.82 20.61
N VAL A 83 5.95 32.19 19.53
CA VAL A 83 6.49 32.37 18.18
C VAL A 83 5.44 33.03 17.29
N ASN A 84 5.63 34.31 17.00
CA ASN A 84 4.80 35.05 16.06
C ASN A 84 5.26 34.80 14.63
N ALA A 85 4.31 34.48 13.74
CA ALA A 85 4.56 34.45 12.31
C ALA A 85 4.63 35.91 11.79
N PRO A 86 5.76 36.38 11.26
CA PRO A 86 5.87 37.72 10.72
C PRO A 86 4.97 37.84 9.48
N LEU A 87 4.04 38.79 9.49
CA LEU A 87 3.26 39.12 8.32
C LEU A 87 4.07 40.05 7.42
N LEU A 88 4.13 39.73 6.13
CA LEU A 88 4.71 40.60 5.12
C LEU A 88 3.79 41.81 4.84
N GLU A 89 4.34 42.84 4.21
CA GLU A 89 3.56 44.00 3.74
C GLU A 89 2.48 43.59 2.73
N LEU A 90 1.50 44.47 2.54
CA LEU A 90 0.45 44.27 1.53
C LEU A 90 1.08 44.07 0.14
N ALA A 91 0.54 43.13 -0.61
CA ALA A 91 1.10 42.74 -1.91
C ALA A 91 1.19 43.94 -2.88
N ASN A 92 2.39 44.16 -3.41
CA ASN A 92 2.68 45.17 -4.43
C ASN A 92 3.18 44.50 -5.71
N LEU A 93 2.45 44.65 -6.82
CA LEU A 93 2.82 44.06 -8.11
C LEU A 93 4.13 44.63 -8.70
N ASN A 94 4.53 45.83 -8.29
CA ASN A 94 5.76 46.48 -8.76
C ASN A 94 7.00 46.13 -7.94
N GLN A 95 6.87 45.35 -6.86
CA GLN A 95 7.97 45.03 -5.96
C GLN A 95 7.97 43.55 -5.60
N THR A 96 9.06 42.86 -5.95
CA THR A 96 9.29 41.48 -5.54
C THR A 96 10.05 41.46 -4.20
N PRO A 97 9.54 40.80 -3.16
CA PRO A 97 10.26 40.65 -1.89
C PRO A 97 11.63 40.00 -2.10
N ASN A 98 12.63 40.48 -1.37
CA ASN A 98 13.99 39.95 -1.42
C ASN A 98 14.53 39.76 0.01
N PRO A 99 14.83 38.52 0.46
CA PRO A 99 14.81 37.25 -0.27
C PRO A 99 13.40 36.70 -0.50
N SER A 100 13.12 36.22 -1.71
CA SER A 100 11.87 35.49 -1.99
C SER A 100 12.05 34.01 -1.61
N LYS A 101 11.90 33.68 -0.33
CA LYS A 101 11.92 32.28 0.15
C LYS A 101 10.50 31.70 0.14
N ALA A 102 10.37 30.49 -0.39
CA ALA A 102 9.15 29.71 -0.30
C ALA A 102 8.96 29.19 1.14
N PRO A 103 7.73 28.80 1.52
CA PRO A 103 7.49 28.11 2.77
C PRO A 103 8.38 26.87 2.93
N TRP A 104 8.76 26.52 4.17
CA TRP A 104 9.77 25.49 4.46
C TRP A 104 9.51 24.13 3.79
N TYR A 105 8.24 23.74 3.63
CA TYR A 105 7.83 22.50 2.97
C TYR A 105 8.02 22.50 1.44
N PHE A 106 8.16 23.68 0.82
CA PHE A 106 8.52 23.85 -0.59
C PHE A 106 9.95 24.32 -0.82
N LEU A 107 10.65 24.71 0.24
CA LEU A 107 11.96 25.33 0.12
C LEU A 107 13.02 24.37 -0.41
N GLY A 108 12.92 23.06 -0.12
CA GLY A 108 13.78 22.06 -0.78
C GLY A 108 13.53 21.97 -2.30
N LEU A 109 12.30 22.17 -2.76
CA LEU A 109 11.95 22.23 -4.18
C LEU A 109 12.52 23.51 -4.82
N GLN A 110 12.40 24.63 -4.12
CA GLN A 110 12.97 25.90 -4.56
C GLN A 110 14.49 25.82 -4.71
N GLU A 111 15.17 25.15 -3.78
CA GLU A 111 16.61 24.90 -3.88
C GLU A 111 16.97 24.11 -5.14
N LEU A 112 16.20 23.06 -5.45
CA LEU A 112 16.37 22.26 -6.66
C LEU A 112 16.14 23.07 -7.95
N LEU A 113 15.22 24.04 -7.94
CA LEU A 113 14.94 24.95 -9.06
C LEU A 113 16.12 25.89 -9.37
N THR A 114 17.07 26.07 -8.45
CA THR A 114 18.28 26.85 -8.74
C THR A 114 19.31 26.07 -9.55
N MET A 115 19.23 24.74 -9.53
CA MET A 115 20.23 23.86 -10.14
C MET A 115 19.79 23.29 -11.49
N PHE A 116 18.48 23.10 -11.68
CA PHE A 116 17.91 22.47 -12.87
C PHE A 116 16.87 23.35 -13.56
N HIS A 117 16.59 23.03 -14.82
CA HIS A 117 15.51 23.66 -15.58
C HIS A 117 14.16 23.49 -14.84
N PRO A 118 13.27 24.51 -14.82
CA PRO A 118 12.03 24.48 -14.03
C PRO A 118 11.13 23.26 -14.25
N MET A 119 11.02 22.78 -15.48
CA MET A 119 10.25 21.56 -15.79
C MET A 119 10.82 20.32 -15.12
N VAL A 120 12.15 20.20 -15.04
CA VAL A 120 12.82 19.02 -14.48
C VAL A 120 12.73 19.04 -12.95
N ALA A 121 13.12 20.16 -12.34
CA ALA A 121 13.11 20.32 -10.88
C ALA A 121 11.70 20.39 -10.30
N GLY A 122 10.79 21.13 -10.93
CA GLY A 122 9.45 21.38 -10.41
C GLY A 122 8.45 20.25 -10.70
N VAL A 123 8.57 19.58 -11.86
CA VAL A 123 7.55 18.63 -12.33
C VAL A 123 8.11 17.22 -12.42
N THR A 124 9.21 17.01 -13.14
CA THR A 124 9.71 15.66 -13.43
C THR A 124 10.22 14.95 -12.18
N ILE A 125 11.12 15.56 -11.40
CA ILE A 125 11.73 14.91 -10.23
C ILE A 125 10.69 14.63 -9.13
N PRO A 126 9.86 15.59 -8.68
CA PRO A 126 8.82 15.32 -7.69
C PRO A 126 7.76 14.36 -8.24
N GLY A 127 7.38 14.53 -9.51
CA GLY A 127 6.43 13.65 -10.18
C GLY A 127 6.90 12.20 -10.20
N MET A 128 8.15 11.95 -10.59
CA MET A 128 8.76 10.62 -10.51
C MET A 128 8.76 10.06 -9.09
N GLY A 129 9.09 10.88 -8.08
CA GLY A 129 9.02 10.47 -6.67
C GLY A 129 7.62 9.98 -6.28
N ILE A 130 6.58 10.74 -6.66
CA ILE A 130 5.18 10.37 -6.41
C ILE A 130 4.81 9.08 -7.17
N PHE A 131 5.17 8.97 -8.46
CA PHE A 131 4.90 7.76 -9.25
C PHE A 131 5.58 6.52 -8.65
N LEU A 132 6.83 6.64 -8.17
CA LEU A 132 7.53 5.57 -7.48
C LEU A 132 6.84 5.19 -6.16
N LEU A 133 6.31 6.16 -5.41
CA LEU A 133 5.53 5.90 -4.20
C LEU A 133 4.19 5.21 -4.50
N ILE A 134 3.48 5.62 -5.56
CA ILE A 134 2.25 4.97 -6.01
C ILE A 134 2.52 3.53 -6.45
N LEU A 135 3.65 3.30 -7.13
CA LEU A 135 4.03 1.98 -7.63
C LEU A 135 4.73 1.12 -6.57
N SER A 136 5.09 1.70 -5.42
CA SER A 136 5.80 1.01 -4.33
C SER A 136 5.15 -0.31 -3.86
N PRO A 137 3.82 -0.44 -3.66
CA PRO A 137 3.22 -1.73 -3.29
C PRO A 137 3.32 -2.81 -4.37
N TYR A 138 3.60 -2.44 -5.64
CA TYR A 138 3.73 -3.38 -6.75
C TYR A 138 5.19 -3.75 -7.03
N ILE A 139 6.13 -2.84 -6.74
CA ILE A 139 7.57 -3.06 -6.89
C ILE A 139 8.11 -3.87 -5.71
N ASP A 140 7.71 -3.53 -4.49
CA ASP A 140 8.18 -4.23 -3.29
C ASP A 140 7.36 -5.51 -3.06
N LYS A 141 7.91 -6.63 -3.51
CA LYS A 141 7.32 -7.96 -3.38
C LYS A 141 7.82 -8.72 -2.15
N ASN A 142 8.44 -8.04 -1.18
CA ASN A 142 8.94 -8.72 0.01
C ASN A 142 7.78 -9.31 0.82
N PRO A 143 7.76 -10.64 1.09
CA PRO A 143 6.70 -11.27 1.90
C PRO A 143 6.73 -10.84 3.37
N SER A 144 7.85 -10.33 3.89
CA SER A 144 7.97 -9.85 5.26
C SER A 144 7.82 -8.33 5.36
N ASN A 145 7.01 -7.88 6.31
CA ASN A 145 6.88 -6.45 6.66
C ASN A 145 7.86 -6.00 7.74
N LYS A 146 8.72 -6.90 8.26
CA LYS A 146 9.66 -6.55 9.32
C LYS A 146 10.72 -5.59 8.77
N PRO A 147 11.08 -4.53 9.51
CA PRO A 147 12.12 -3.59 9.08
C PRO A 147 13.47 -4.27 8.78
N GLU A 148 13.81 -5.30 9.56
CA GLU A 148 15.05 -6.07 9.44
C GLU A 148 15.19 -6.79 8.09
N ASP A 149 14.07 -7.16 7.47
CA ASP A 149 14.03 -7.87 6.20
C ASP A 149 13.98 -6.91 4.99
N ARG A 150 13.80 -5.60 5.22
CA ARG A 150 13.62 -4.54 4.20
C ARG A 150 14.75 -3.51 4.18
N LYS A 151 15.96 -3.89 4.60
CA LYS A 151 17.11 -2.97 4.75
C LYS A 151 17.39 -2.14 3.49
N PHE A 152 17.30 -2.75 2.31
CA PHE A 152 17.50 -2.02 1.05
C PHE A 152 16.45 -0.93 0.82
N ALA A 153 15.16 -1.27 0.90
CA ALA A 153 14.06 -0.32 0.73
C ALA A 153 14.10 0.81 1.77
N ILE A 154 14.38 0.47 3.03
CA ILE A 154 14.54 1.45 4.12
C ILE A 154 15.73 2.36 3.84
N SER A 155 16.90 1.80 3.48
CA SER A 155 18.09 2.61 3.18
C SER A 155 17.87 3.58 2.01
N LEU A 156 17.19 3.12 0.95
CA LEU A 156 16.82 3.95 -0.19
C LEU A 156 15.87 5.08 0.23
N PHE A 157 14.85 4.78 1.03
CA PHE A 157 13.93 5.78 1.55
C PHE A 157 14.63 6.77 2.49
N THR A 158 15.57 6.30 3.31
CA THR A 158 16.40 7.17 4.15
C THR A 158 17.26 8.11 3.31
N VAL A 159 17.92 7.62 2.25
CA VAL A 159 18.68 8.47 1.33
C VAL A 159 17.78 9.51 0.68
N GLN A 160 16.57 9.12 0.23
CA GLN A 160 15.57 10.04 -0.31
C GLN A 160 15.20 11.13 0.71
N MET A 161 14.94 10.76 1.98
CA MET A 161 14.61 11.72 3.04
C MET A 161 15.78 12.66 3.34
N MET A 162 17.01 12.13 3.40
CA MET A 162 18.21 12.93 3.64
C MET A 162 18.49 13.90 2.48
N PHE A 163 18.27 13.48 1.23
CA PHE A 163 18.38 14.36 0.08
C PHE A 163 17.49 15.60 0.21
N TRP A 164 16.20 15.42 0.50
CA TRP A 164 15.26 16.54 0.70
C TRP A 164 15.58 17.37 1.95
N ALA A 165 15.95 16.73 3.05
CA ALA A 165 16.34 17.43 4.27
C ALA A 165 17.55 18.35 4.04
N VAL A 166 18.57 17.89 3.31
CA VAL A 166 19.75 18.69 2.98
C VAL A 166 19.36 19.89 2.11
N LEU A 167 18.51 19.71 1.09
CA LEU A 167 18.04 20.84 0.26
C LEU A 167 17.28 21.87 1.09
N VAL A 168 16.43 21.43 2.02
CA VAL A 168 15.70 22.32 2.94
C VAL A 168 16.69 23.08 3.82
N ILE A 169 17.68 22.41 4.40
CA ILE A 169 18.70 23.07 5.24
C ILE A 169 19.47 24.13 4.43
N ILE A 170 19.86 23.81 3.19
CA ILE A 170 20.57 24.75 2.32
C ILE A 170 19.69 25.98 2.02
N GLY A 171 18.44 25.77 1.60
CA GLY A 171 17.54 26.89 1.30
C GLY A 171 17.22 27.75 2.53
N SER A 172 17.18 27.15 3.73
CA SER A 172 16.83 27.86 4.97
C SER A 172 17.97 28.75 5.42
N PHE A 173 19.19 28.22 5.47
CA PHE A 173 20.31 28.88 6.12
C PHE A 173 21.36 29.47 5.17
N PHE A 174 21.52 28.91 3.96
CA PHE A 174 22.59 29.29 3.04
C PHE A 174 22.11 30.16 1.87
N ARG A 175 20.81 30.49 1.80
CA ARG A 175 20.24 31.38 0.78
C ARG A 175 19.99 32.77 1.34
N GLY A 176 20.63 33.77 0.72
CA GLY A 176 20.57 35.19 1.06
C GLY A 176 19.89 36.05 -0.02
N PRO A 177 20.23 37.34 -0.13
CA PRO A 177 19.64 38.26 -1.10
C PRO A 177 19.74 37.75 -2.54
N GLY A 178 18.64 37.87 -3.30
CA GLY A 178 18.48 37.33 -4.65
C GLY A 178 18.42 35.80 -4.70
N PHE A 179 18.22 35.14 -3.55
CA PHE A 179 18.34 33.69 -3.40
C PHE A 179 19.75 33.17 -3.79
N ASN A 180 20.77 34.02 -3.66
CA ASN A 180 22.16 33.62 -3.90
C ASN A 180 22.71 32.82 -2.72
N PHE A 181 23.69 31.98 -3.00
CA PHE A 181 24.40 31.25 -1.96
C PHE A 181 25.26 32.21 -1.14
N VAL A 182 25.02 32.27 0.17
CA VAL A 182 25.75 33.10 1.12
C VAL A 182 26.07 32.26 2.34
N ALA A 183 27.35 32.17 2.68
CA ALA A 183 27.75 31.46 3.88
C ALA A 183 27.33 32.24 5.15
N PRO A 184 26.68 31.59 6.13
CA PRO A 184 26.17 32.26 7.34
C PRO A 184 27.22 33.05 8.13
N TRP A 185 28.46 32.55 8.17
CA TRP A 185 29.56 33.15 8.92
C TRP A 185 30.23 34.35 8.23
N THR A 186 29.94 34.60 6.94
CA THR A 186 30.46 35.78 6.23
C THR A 186 29.38 36.81 5.94
N GLY A 187 28.17 36.36 5.58
CA GLY A 187 27.09 37.25 5.11
C GLY A 187 25.89 37.36 6.05
N GLY A 188 25.92 36.69 7.21
CA GLY A 188 24.80 36.66 8.16
C GLY A 188 23.73 35.62 7.81
N MET A 189 22.72 35.50 8.67
CA MET A 189 21.59 34.58 8.47
C MET A 189 20.34 35.33 8.01
N PHE A 190 19.68 34.82 6.97
CA PHE A 190 18.46 35.40 6.37
C PHE A 190 17.24 34.50 6.58
N PHE A 191 17.15 33.86 7.74
CA PHE A 191 16.09 32.91 8.07
C PHE A 191 14.90 33.64 8.68
N GLU A 192 13.71 33.38 8.14
CA GLU A 192 12.42 33.85 8.64
C GLU A 192 11.63 32.61 9.12
N LEU A 193 10.92 32.72 10.23
CA LEU A 193 10.11 31.66 10.84
C LEU A 193 8.73 31.53 10.20
#